data_AF-A0AAW1KSE3-F1
#
_entry.id   AF-A0AAW1KSE3-F1
#
_cell.length_a   1.000
_cell.length_b   1.000
_cell.length_c   1.000
_cell.angle_alpha   90.00
_cell.angle_beta   90.00
_cell.angle_gamma   90.00
#
_symmetry.space_group_name_H-M   'P 1'
#
loop_
_entity.id
_entity.type
_entity.pdbx_description
1 polymer ?
#
loop_
_entity_poly.entity_id
_entity_poly.type
_entity_poly.pdbx_seq_one_letter_code
_entity_poly.pdbx_strand_id
1 'polypeptide(L)'
;MDPRFWLEFDYGNKKFDYAVYDVDLMQLLDLIGELEAVALKQDVLIPAVYDMYYKGVRGKKMYIRSDADLMSMFAHFEGRDTIKVWMEDTINPIDLFRLSSELKKVQREVEEKKKGKQKKGLGLRERLRFYNLWAWRFRSST
;
A
#
# COMPACT_ATOMS: atom_id res chain seq x y z
N MET A 1 16.61 8.09 12.77
CA MET A 1 15.76 7.50 13.83
C MET A 1 15.91 6.01 13.68
N ASP A 2 16.31 5.34 14.75
CA ASP A 2 16.40 3.88 14.75
C ASP A 2 14.97 3.31 14.83
N PRO A 3 14.68 2.20 14.14
CA PRO A 3 13.37 1.57 14.21
C PRO A 3 13.13 1.01 15.60
N ARG A 4 11.89 1.18 16.10
CA ARG A 4 11.44 0.63 17.38
C ARG A 4 11.30 -0.88 17.32
N PHE A 5 10.92 -1.43 16.15
CA PHE A 5 10.92 -2.86 15.89
C PHE A 5 11.29 -3.17 14.43
N TRP A 6 11.90 -4.32 14.21
CA TRP A 6 12.00 -4.99 12.91
C TRP A 6 10.98 -6.12 12.83
N LEU A 7 10.13 -6.11 11.81
CA LEU A 7 9.24 -7.23 11.50
C LEU A 7 9.92 -8.10 10.44
N GLU A 8 10.34 -9.31 10.81
CA GLU A 8 10.82 -10.35 9.88
C GLU A 8 9.59 -11.12 9.39
N PHE A 9 9.17 -10.88 8.16
CA PHE A 9 8.08 -11.61 7.53
C PHE A 9 8.60 -12.89 6.87
N ASP A 10 7.95 -14.01 7.18
CA ASP A 10 8.25 -15.33 6.64
C ASP A 10 7.08 -15.80 5.78
N TYR A 11 7.30 -15.93 4.47
CA TYR A 11 6.32 -16.37 3.49
C TYR A 11 6.87 -17.57 2.70
N GLY A 12 6.43 -18.77 3.07
CA GLY A 12 6.89 -20.02 2.48
C GLY A 12 8.39 -20.27 2.74
N ASN A 13 9.21 -20.05 1.72
CA ASN A 13 10.68 -20.15 1.81
C ASN A 13 11.37 -18.78 1.62
N LYS A 14 10.60 -17.70 1.55
CA LYS A 14 11.10 -16.33 1.36
C LYS A 14 10.92 -15.54 2.64
N LYS A 15 11.84 -14.59 2.85
CA LYS A 15 11.80 -13.67 3.98
C LYS A 15 12.03 -12.24 3.52
N PHE A 16 11.42 -11.30 4.21
CA PHE A 16 11.66 -9.88 4.00
C PHE A 16 11.42 -9.11 5.30
N ASP A 17 12.12 -7.99 5.45
CA ASP A 17 12.08 -7.21 6.68
C ASP A 17 11.29 -5.91 6.48
N TYR A 18 10.58 -5.48 7.51
CA TYR A 18 9.88 -4.19 7.57
C TYR A 18 10.27 -3.44 8.85
N ALA A 19 10.70 -2.20 8.70
CA ALA A 19 11.09 -1.34 9.83
C ALA A 19 9.89 -0.58 10.38
N VAL A 20 9.59 -0.75 11.67
CA VAL A 20 8.55 0.00 12.38
C VAL A 20 9.21 1.08 13.23
N TYR A 21 8.95 2.34 12.91
CA TYR A 21 9.55 3.48 13.63
C TYR A 21 8.68 3.96 14.80
N ASP A 22 7.37 4.01 14.59
CA ASP A 22 6.41 4.41 15.62
C ASP A 22 5.29 3.38 15.70
N VAL A 23 5.23 2.69 16.84
CA VAL A 23 4.27 1.63 17.11
C VAL A 23 2.90 2.21 17.43
N ASP A 24 2.85 3.37 18.06
CA ASP A 24 1.62 3.97 18.58
C ASP A 24 0.78 4.60 17.45
N LEU A 25 1.44 4.96 16.34
CA LEU A 25 0.80 5.48 15.12
C LEU A 25 0.56 4.40 14.06
N MET A 26 1.06 3.18 14.27
CA MET A 26 0.97 2.12 13.27
C MET A 26 -0.44 1.54 13.19
N GLN A 27 -1.07 1.63 12.02
CA GLN A 27 -2.34 0.96 11.73
C GLN A 27 -2.09 -0.28 10.86
N LEU A 28 -2.90 -1.31 11.05
CA LEU A 28 -2.81 -2.56 10.29
C LEU A 28 -3.03 -2.32 8.79
N LEU A 29 -3.96 -1.42 8.42
CA LEU A 29 -4.20 -1.07 7.03
C LEU A 29 -2.99 -0.40 6.37
N ASP A 30 -2.28 0.45 7.09
CA ASP A 30 -1.06 1.10 6.59
C ASP A 30 0.06 0.08 6.38
N LEU A 31 0.24 -0.83 7.35
CA LEU A 31 1.17 -1.95 7.24
C LEU A 31 0.90 -2.77 5.97
N ILE A 32 -0.35 -3.15 5.74
CA ILE A 32 -0.78 -3.93 4.57
C ILE A 32 -0.60 -3.13 3.26
N GLY A 33 -0.85 -1.82 3.32
CA GLY A 33 -0.67 -0.90 2.20
C GLY A 33 0.76 -0.89 1.69
N GLU A 34 1.73 -0.84 2.62
CA GLU A 34 3.16 -0.77 2.32
C GLU A 34 3.82 -2.14 2.12
N LEU A 35 3.26 -3.20 2.71
CA LEU A 35 3.86 -4.54 2.74
C LEU A 35 4.31 -5.03 1.36
N GLU A 36 3.41 -4.89 0.38
CA GLU A 36 3.64 -5.34 -1.01
C GLU A 36 4.81 -4.60 -1.66
N ALA A 37 4.91 -3.29 -1.43
CA ALA A 37 6.00 -2.49 -1.97
C ALA A 37 7.35 -2.84 -1.31
N VAL A 38 7.34 -3.12 0.00
CA VAL A 38 8.54 -3.50 0.75
C VAL A 38 9.00 -4.92 0.39
N ALA A 39 8.07 -5.87 0.27
CA ALA A 39 8.34 -7.23 -0.18
C ALA A 39 8.91 -7.22 -1.61
N LEU A 40 8.31 -6.46 -2.52
CA LEU A 40 8.77 -6.36 -3.91
C LEU A 40 10.19 -5.77 -4.02
N LYS A 41 10.53 -4.77 -3.20
CA LYS A 41 11.89 -4.21 -3.12
C LYS A 41 12.93 -5.24 -2.67
N GLN A 42 12.51 -6.28 -1.96
CA GLN A 42 13.35 -7.37 -1.46
C GLN A 42 13.17 -8.67 -2.27
N ASP A 43 12.61 -8.58 -3.49
CA ASP A 43 12.40 -9.70 -4.40
C ASP A 43 11.47 -10.82 -3.85
N VAL A 44 10.54 -10.43 -2.98
CA VAL A 44 9.48 -11.29 -2.44
C VAL A 44 8.13 -10.89 -3.06
N LEU A 45 7.51 -11.84 -3.76
CA LEU A 45 6.16 -11.70 -4.26
C LEU A 45 5.20 -12.34 -3.27
N ILE A 46 4.40 -11.48 -2.61
CA ILE A 46 3.31 -11.90 -1.74
C ILE A 46 2.01 -12.03 -2.55
N PRO A 47 1.11 -12.95 -2.18
CA PRO A 47 -0.14 -13.16 -2.89
C PRO A 47 -1.08 -11.97 -2.61
N ALA A 48 -2.13 -11.81 -3.44
CA ALA A 48 -3.13 -10.79 -3.21
C ALA A 48 -3.98 -11.04 -1.95
N VAL A 49 -3.95 -12.27 -1.45
CA VAL A 49 -4.83 -12.78 -0.40
C VAL A 49 -3.99 -13.64 0.54
N TYR A 50 -3.79 -13.18 1.77
CA TYR A 50 -3.00 -13.86 2.79
C TYR A 50 -3.52 -13.56 4.19
N ASP A 51 -3.16 -14.42 5.14
CA ASP A 51 -3.29 -14.17 6.57
C ASP A 51 -1.89 -13.95 7.19
N MET A 52 -1.83 -13.09 8.20
CA MET A 52 -0.62 -12.86 9.00
C MET A 52 -0.82 -13.37 10.42
N TYR A 53 0.22 -13.97 11.01
CA TYR A 53 0.21 -14.39 12.41
C TYR A 53 1.60 -14.33 13.04
N TYR A 54 1.65 -14.25 14.36
CA TYR A 54 2.86 -14.47 15.14
C TYR A 54 2.70 -15.70 16.04
N LYS A 55 3.82 -16.22 16.56
CA LYS A 55 3.81 -17.33 17.52
C LYS A 55 3.87 -16.75 18.92
N GLY A 56 2.79 -16.91 19.69
CA GLY A 56 2.73 -16.55 21.09
C GLY A 56 3.38 -17.60 22.00
N VAL A 57 3.06 -17.52 23.29
CA VAL A 57 3.54 -18.48 24.31
C VAL A 57 3.21 -19.92 23.89
N ARG A 58 4.18 -20.82 24.01
CA ARG A 58 4.07 -22.24 23.62
C ARG A 58 3.84 -22.48 22.12
N GLY A 59 4.16 -21.50 21.27
CA GLY A 59 4.09 -21.65 19.82
C GLY A 59 2.68 -21.57 19.23
N LYS A 60 1.68 -21.13 20.02
CA LYS A 60 0.31 -20.91 19.53
C LYS A 60 0.31 -19.83 18.46
N LYS A 61 -0.32 -20.10 17.31
CA LYS A 61 -0.53 -19.10 16.26
C LYS A 61 -1.54 -18.05 16.73
N MET A 62 -1.14 -16.78 16.67
CA MET A 62 -1.95 -15.61 17.01
C MET A 62 -2.09 -14.77 15.74
N TYR A 63 -3.29 -14.81 15.13
CA TYR A 63 -3.55 -14.10 13.88
C TYR A 63 -3.69 -12.59 14.10
N ILE A 64 -3.10 -11.81 13.20
CA ILE A 64 -3.16 -10.35 13.22
C ILE A 64 -4.31 -9.93 12.31
N ARG A 65 -5.48 -9.70 12.88
CA ARG A 65 -6.72 -9.43 12.13
C ARG A 65 -7.26 -8.01 12.34
N SER A 66 -6.76 -7.31 13.34
CA SER A 66 -7.21 -5.98 13.74
C SER A 66 -6.02 -5.19 14.29
N ASP A 67 -6.19 -3.86 14.42
CA ASP A 67 -5.21 -3.01 15.07
C ASP A 67 -4.95 -3.46 16.52
N ALA A 68 -5.98 -3.96 17.21
CA ALA A 68 -5.84 -4.50 18.56
C ALA A 68 -4.92 -5.74 18.59
N ASP A 69 -4.99 -6.62 17.59
CA ASP A 69 -4.09 -7.77 17.48
C ASP A 69 -2.66 -7.34 17.18
N LEU A 70 -2.49 -6.30 16.36
CA LEU A 70 -1.19 -5.72 16.03
C LEU A 70 -0.54 -5.09 17.28
N MET A 71 -1.28 -4.31 18.05
CA MET A 71 -0.80 -3.75 19.32
C MET A 71 -0.51 -4.83 20.35
N SER A 72 -1.34 -5.88 20.41
CA SER A 72 -1.11 -7.05 21.25
C SER A 72 0.18 -7.77 20.87
N MET A 73 0.50 -7.89 19.58
CA MET A 73 1.78 -8.43 19.11
C MET A 73 2.96 -7.59 19.62
N PHE A 74 2.92 -6.26 19.45
CA PHE A 74 4.00 -5.39 19.90
C PHE A 74 4.21 -5.46 21.42
N ALA A 75 3.11 -5.45 22.19
CA ALA A 75 3.18 -5.64 23.64
C ALA A 75 3.74 -7.02 24.01
N HIS A 76 3.42 -8.07 23.24
CA HIS A 76 3.92 -9.43 23.49
C HIS A 76 5.44 -9.55 23.34
N PHE A 77 6.03 -8.72 22.48
CA PHE A 77 7.46 -8.72 22.19
C PHE A 77 8.17 -7.46 22.68
N GLU A 78 7.59 -6.75 23.64
CA GLU A 78 8.20 -5.56 24.23
C GLU A 78 9.62 -5.89 24.75
N GLY A 79 10.58 -5.02 24.42
CA GLY A 79 11.99 -5.21 24.75
C GLY A 79 12.76 -6.12 23.78
N ARG A 80 12.16 -6.57 22.66
CA ARG A 80 12.87 -7.22 21.56
C ARG A 80 13.04 -6.29 20.37
N ASP A 81 14.16 -6.39 19.68
CA ASP A 81 14.41 -5.58 18.48
C ASP A 81 13.72 -6.15 17.22
N THR A 82 13.44 -7.46 17.21
CA THR A 82 12.89 -8.16 16.03
C THR A 82 11.73 -9.08 16.41
N ILE A 83 10.65 -8.98 15.64
CA ILE A 83 9.44 -9.79 15.76
C ILE A 83 9.30 -10.61 14.48
N LYS A 84 9.07 -11.92 14.63
CA LYS A 84 8.79 -12.80 13.49
C LYS A 84 7.31 -12.86 13.21
N VAL A 85 6.93 -12.61 11.97
CA VAL A 85 5.57 -12.66 11.48
C VAL A 85 5.51 -13.66 10.33
N TRP A 86 4.59 -14.60 10.38
CA TRP A 86 4.38 -15.59 9.34
C TRP A 86 3.20 -15.20 8.47
N MET A 87 3.35 -15.45 7.17
CA MET A 87 2.32 -15.22 6.16
C MET A 87 1.92 -16.56 5.55
N GLU A 88 0.62 -16.78 5.41
CA GLU A 88 0.06 -17.98 4.79
C GLU A 88 -0.98 -17.62 3.73
N ASP A 89 -0.99 -18.35 2.62
CA ASP A 89 -2.04 -18.25 1.61
C ASP A 89 -3.38 -18.63 2.24
N THR A 90 -4.42 -17.84 1.96
CA THR A 90 -5.76 -18.12 2.47
C THR A 90 -6.81 -17.95 1.37
N ILE A 91 -7.85 -18.78 1.39
CA ILE A 91 -9.01 -18.67 0.48
C ILE A 91 -10.04 -17.69 1.06
N ASN A 92 -10.04 -17.53 2.38
CA ASN A 92 -10.93 -16.63 3.11
C ASN A 92 -10.09 -15.54 3.78
N PRO A 93 -9.64 -14.51 3.03
CA PRO A 93 -9.00 -13.36 3.63
C PRO A 93 -9.96 -12.73 4.64
N ILE A 94 -9.41 -12.28 5.75
CA ILE A 94 -10.12 -11.38 6.66
C ILE A 94 -10.60 -10.18 5.84
N ASP A 95 -11.81 -9.69 6.11
CA ASP A 95 -12.46 -8.64 5.32
C ASP A 95 -11.59 -7.37 5.17
N LEU A 96 -10.69 -7.09 6.11
CA LEU A 96 -9.71 -6.00 6.02
C LEU A 96 -8.70 -6.16 4.86
N PHE A 97 -8.27 -7.37 4.53
CA PHE A 97 -7.43 -7.61 3.37
C PHE A 97 -8.22 -7.42 2.07
N ARG A 98 -9.49 -7.85 2.04
CA ARG A 98 -10.40 -7.55 0.91
C ARG A 98 -10.59 -6.04 0.76
N LEU A 99 -10.90 -5.33 1.84
CA LEU A 99 -11.06 -3.88 1.85
C LEU A 99 -9.78 -3.17 1.42
N SER A 100 -8.61 -3.62 1.85
CA SER A 100 -7.33 -3.05 1.39
C SER A 100 -7.13 -3.25 -0.12
N SER A 101 -7.50 -4.42 -0.65
CA SER A 101 -7.40 -4.72 -2.08
C SER A 101 -8.39 -3.89 -2.91
N GLU A 102 -9.59 -3.65 -2.38
CA GLU A 102 -10.61 -2.80 -2.98
C GLU A 102 -10.24 -1.33 -2.92
N LEU A 103 -9.72 -0.86 -1.78
CA LEU A 103 -9.19 0.50 -1.63
C LEU A 103 -8.04 0.74 -2.61
N LYS A 104 -7.12 -0.23 -2.79
CA LYS A 104 -6.07 -0.17 -3.81
C LYS A 104 -6.65 -0.09 -5.23
N LYS A 105 -7.71 -0.83 -5.54
CA LYS A 105 -8.42 -0.71 -6.84
C LYS A 105 -9.02 0.67 -7.03
N VAL A 106 -9.75 1.18 -6.02
CA VAL A 106 -10.36 2.52 -6.06
C VAL A 106 -9.31 3.61 -6.18
N GLN A 107 -8.19 3.51 -5.46
CA GLN A 107 -7.08 4.47 -5.57
C GLN A 107 -6.46 4.44 -6.97
N ARG A 108 -6.21 3.25 -7.54
CA ARG A 108 -5.72 3.12 -8.93
C ARG A 108 -6.71 3.73 -9.92
N GLU A 109 -8.01 3.49 -9.78
CA GLU A 109 -9.03 4.09 -10.62
C GLU A 109 -9.09 5.62 -10.49
N VAL A 110 -8.91 6.16 -9.29
CA VAL A 110 -8.85 7.61 -9.04
C VAL A 110 -7.60 8.20 -9.66
N GLU A 111 -6.44 7.55 -9.55
CA GLU A 111 -5.20 7.97 -10.18
C GLU A 111 -5.27 7.91 -11.71
N GLU A 112 -5.85 6.87 -12.28
CA GLU A 112 -6.09 6.74 -13.71
C GLU A 112 -7.08 7.81 -14.22
N LYS A 113 -8.14 8.12 -13.46
CA LYS A 113 -9.04 9.24 -13.77
C LYS A 113 -8.34 10.60 -13.67
N LYS A 114 -7.42 10.79 -12.71
CA LYS A 114 -6.61 12.02 -12.59
C LYS A 114 -5.61 12.15 -13.74
N LYS A 115 -4.91 11.08 -14.11
CA LYS A 115 -4.00 11.03 -15.28
C LYS A 115 -4.76 11.20 -16.61
N GLY A 116 -5.96 10.64 -16.70
CA GLY A 116 -6.88 10.82 -17.84
C GLY A 116 -7.43 12.25 -17.98
N LYS A 117 -7.66 12.96 -16.86
CA LYS A 117 -8.00 14.39 -16.88
C LYS A 117 -6.79 15.29 -17.23
N GLN A 118 -5.58 14.95 -16.79
CA GLN A 118 -4.36 15.69 -17.16
C GLN A 118 -4.02 15.59 -18.66
N LYS A 119 -4.29 14.45 -19.31
CA LYS A 119 -4.14 14.33 -20.78
C LYS A 119 -5.13 15.18 -21.60
N LYS A 120 -6.25 15.63 -21.01
CA LYS A 120 -7.16 16.61 -21.63
C LYS A 120 -6.80 18.07 -21.31
N GLY A 121 -5.64 18.30 -20.68
CA GLY A 121 -5.10 19.61 -20.31
C GLY A 121 -3.93 20.11 -21.17
N LEU A 122 -3.69 19.52 -22.35
CA LEU A 122 -2.83 20.07 -23.40
C LEU A 122 -3.72 20.37 -24.63
N GLY A 123 -3.76 21.55 -25.24
CA GLY A 123 -3.04 22.78 -24.94
C GLY A 123 -3.90 24.03 -25.11
N LEU A 124 -3.86 24.89 -24.10
CA LEU A 124 -4.27 26.30 -24.23
C LEU A 124 -3.50 27.01 -25.37
N ARG A 125 -2.30 26.51 -25.71
CA ARG A 125 -1.46 26.99 -26.82
C ARG A 125 -1.99 26.60 -28.22
N GLU A 126 -2.70 25.49 -28.37
CA GLU A 126 -3.33 25.11 -29.66
C GLU A 126 -4.65 25.85 -29.90
N ARG A 127 -5.43 26.12 -28.84
CA ARG A 127 -6.64 26.95 -28.93
C ARG A 127 -6.35 28.41 -29.29
N LEU A 128 -5.25 28.97 -28.79
CA LEU A 128 -4.80 30.33 -29.15
C LEU A 128 -4.28 30.46 -30.60
N ARG A 129 -3.77 29.38 -31.21
CA ARG A 129 -3.44 29.37 -32.65
C ARG A 129 -4.69 29.41 -33.54
N PHE A 130 -5.75 28.68 -33.17
CA PHE A 130 -6.99 28.69 -33.94
C PHE A 130 -7.73 30.03 -33.86
N TYR A 131 -7.74 30.70 -32.71
CA TYR A 131 -8.38 32.01 -32.57
C TYR A 131 -7.66 33.11 -33.37
N ASN A 132 -6.33 33.11 -33.41
CA ASN A 132 -5.57 34.09 -34.19
C ASN A 132 -5.61 33.84 -35.70
N LEU A 133 -5.74 32.58 -36.15
CA LEU A 133 -5.94 32.28 -37.59
C LEU A 133 -7.33 32.68 -38.07
N TRP A 134 -8.36 32.53 -37.23
CA TRP A 134 -9.74 32.89 -37.59
C TRP A 134 -9.96 34.41 -37.61
N ALA A 135 -9.36 35.14 -36.65
CA ALA A 135 -9.42 36.60 -36.61
C ALA A 135 -8.70 37.30 -37.79
N TRP A 136 -7.67 36.66 -38.36
CA TRP A 136 -6.98 37.19 -39.55
C TRP A 136 -7.81 37.04 -40.83
N ARG A 137 -8.64 36.00 -40.93
CA ARG A 137 -9.43 35.69 -42.14
C ARG A 137 -10.69 36.57 -42.30
N PHE A 138 -11.09 37.30 -41.26
CA PHE A 138 -12.25 38.22 -41.28
C PHE A 138 -11.88 39.70 -41.35
N ARG A 139 -10.59 40.05 -41.43
CA ARG A 139 -10.12 41.45 -41.54
C ARG A 139 -9.64 41.85 -42.93
N SER A 140 -9.75 40.96 -43.91
CA SER A 140 -9.29 41.18 -45.30
C SER A 140 -10.44 41.37 -46.31
N SER A 141 -11.66 41.61 -45.83
CA SER A 141 -12.82 41.92 -46.66
C SER A 141 -13.49 43.20 -46.15
N THR A 142 -12.81 44.32 -46.29
CA THR A 142 -13.40 45.67 -46.38
C THR A 142 -12.38 46.62 -46.98
#